data_AF-A0A930REW9-F1
#
_entry.id   AF-A0A930REW9-F1
#
_cell.length_a   1.000
_cell.length_b   1.000
_cell.length_c   1.000
_cell.angle_alpha   90.00
_cell.angle_beta   90.00
_cell.angle_gamma   90.00
#
_symmetry.space_group_name_H-M   'P 1'
#
loop_
_entity.id
_entity.type
_entity.pdbx_description
1 polymer ?
#
loop_
_entity_poly.entity_id
_entity_poly.type
_entity_poly.pdbx_seq_one_letter_code
_entity_poly.pdbx_strand_id
1 'polypeptide(L)'
;ASGALKRQLAAYMEEHLPEFRADYDVDVAPTATVRLTVYPRLPVVRTVDLSMRSDTVPNAALLSQRTAMEAEVNRLVGVPVPFVARHRAALEERLGTQLDAMPALRSLHLTSHVTITPGERMAVMSRSDTTRYRLRLTGWLDVGRNAKDTHEDRRDLRARLHAGRMLSPRDELYAEMDAAPEDVRFSWRVGYARTLLPRLTGELRWDVTDGRFSAAGSYAFHPRWLLRYEHWTDAGTGEWELRYKLHDFLSIAGLIDRDDRWLRLIGNF
;
A
#
# COMPACT_ATOMS: atom_id res chain seq x y z
N ALA A 1 32.17 -47.80 -11.23
CA ALA A 1 31.22 -46.89 -11.93
C ALA A 1 30.53 -45.91 -10.98
N SER A 2 29.84 -46.36 -9.92
CA SER A 2 29.05 -45.50 -9.00
C SER A 2 29.85 -44.32 -8.38
N GLY A 3 31.11 -44.52 -7.99
CA GLY A 3 31.93 -43.44 -7.41
C GLY A 3 32.33 -42.31 -8.37
N ALA A 4 32.37 -42.54 -9.69
CA ALA A 4 32.65 -41.48 -10.66
C ALA A 4 31.40 -40.58 -10.86
N LEU A 5 30.21 -41.19 -10.92
CA LEU A 5 28.94 -40.49 -11.04
C LEU A 5 28.66 -39.63 -9.80
N LYS A 6 28.88 -40.16 -8.59
CA LYS A 6 28.74 -39.39 -7.34
C LYS A 6 29.66 -38.17 -7.30
N ARG A 7 30.90 -38.28 -7.78
CA ARG A 7 31.85 -37.15 -7.84
C ARG A 7 31.42 -36.06 -8.82
N GLN A 8 30.93 -36.43 -10.01
CA GLN A 8 30.41 -35.46 -10.97
C GLN A 8 29.16 -34.76 -10.44
N LEU A 9 28.23 -35.50 -9.82
CA LEU A 9 27.04 -34.94 -9.20
C LEU A 9 27.37 -33.99 -8.04
N ALA A 10 28.37 -34.33 -7.22
CA ALA A 10 28.84 -33.46 -6.15
C ALA A 10 29.48 -32.18 -6.69
N ALA A 11 30.34 -32.27 -7.72
CA ALA A 11 30.93 -31.10 -8.36
C ALA A 11 29.87 -30.18 -8.98
N TYR A 12 28.87 -30.76 -9.66
CA TYR A 12 27.74 -30.02 -10.21
C TYR A 12 26.94 -29.29 -9.12
N MET A 13 26.66 -29.95 -8.00
CA MET A 13 25.95 -29.34 -6.87
C MET A 13 26.77 -28.26 -6.16
N GLU A 14 28.09 -28.42 -6.02
CA GLU A 14 28.93 -27.37 -5.42
C GLU A 14 29.01 -26.12 -6.33
N GLU A 15 28.94 -26.30 -7.65
CA GLU A 15 28.90 -25.19 -8.61
C GLU A 15 27.54 -24.46 -8.59
N HIS A 16 26.43 -25.20 -8.61
CA HIS A 16 25.10 -24.61 -8.78
C HIS A 16 24.39 -24.30 -7.46
N LEU A 17 24.63 -25.08 -6.40
CA LEU A 17 23.96 -25.03 -5.10
C LEU A 17 24.95 -25.25 -3.93
N PRO A 18 26.04 -24.46 -3.81
CA PRO A 18 27.02 -24.58 -2.72
C PRO A 18 26.40 -24.38 -1.34
N GLU A 19 25.24 -23.74 -1.26
CA GLU A 19 24.50 -23.49 -0.03
C GLU A 19 23.78 -24.73 0.51
N PHE A 20 23.77 -25.82 -0.26
CA PHE A 20 23.15 -27.08 0.13
C PHE A 20 24.18 -28.21 0.17
N ARG A 21 23.97 -29.14 1.09
CA ARG A 21 24.68 -30.41 1.13
C ARG A 21 23.79 -31.48 0.51
N ALA A 22 24.26 -32.08 -0.57
CA ALA A 22 23.58 -33.20 -1.21
C ALA A 22 24.10 -34.54 -0.69
N ASP A 23 23.17 -35.47 -0.46
CA ASP A 23 23.45 -36.89 -0.29
C ASP A 23 22.82 -37.66 -1.45
N TYR A 24 23.51 -38.71 -1.90
CA TYR A 24 23.17 -39.43 -3.12
C TYR A 24 23.12 -40.92 -2.85
N ASP A 25 21.94 -41.48 -3.04
CA ASP A 25 21.72 -42.91 -3.13
C ASP A 25 21.50 -43.28 -4.60
N VAL A 26 22.32 -44.18 -5.12
CA VAL A 26 22.40 -44.49 -6.56
C VAL A 26 22.21 -45.99 -6.73
N ASP A 27 21.07 -46.37 -7.29
CA ASP A 27 20.78 -47.76 -7.66
C ASP A 27 21.14 -47.99 -9.13
N VAL A 28 22.10 -48.89 -9.36
CA VAL A 28 22.68 -49.14 -10.68
C VAL A 28 22.00 -50.34 -11.31
N ALA A 29 20.89 -50.09 -11.99
CA ALA A 29 20.18 -51.04 -12.85
C ALA A 29 20.30 -50.58 -14.34
N PRO A 30 19.72 -51.31 -15.33
CA PRO A 30 19.71 -50.87 -16.72
C PRO A 30 19.14 -49.45 -16.90
N THR A 31 18.25 -49.05 -15.98
CA THR A 31 17.85 -47.67 -15.75
C THR A 31 18.37 -47.24 -14.37
N ALA A 32 19.37 -46.37 -14.31
CA ALA A 32 19.91 -45.90 -13.04
C ALA A 32 18.91 -44.99 -12.32
N THR A 33 18.57 -45.31 -11.08
CA THR A 33 17.70 -44.46 -10.24
C THR A 33 18.56 -43.74 -9.21
N VAL A 34 18.49 -42.40 -9.21
CA VAL A 34 19.25 -41.56 -8.28
C VAL A 34 18.28 -40.89 -7.32
N ARG A 35 18.41 -41.18 -6.02
CA ARG A 35 17.70 -40.49 -4.96
C ARG A 35 18.63 -39.43 -4.37
N LEU A 36 18.25 -38.17 -4.57
CA LEU A 36 18.96 -36.99 -4.10
C LEU A 36 18.26 -36.46 -2.84
N THR A 37 18.98 -36.44 -1.72
CA THR A 37 18.51 -35.78 -0.49
C THR A 37 19.32 -34.52 -0.27
N VAL A 38 18.66 -33.37 -0.13
CA VAL A 38 19.32 -32.07 -0.05
C VAL A 38 19.09 -31.45 1.32
N TYR A 39 20.17 -31.13 2.02
CA TYR A 39 20.15 -30.49 3.34
C TYR A 39 20.65 -29.06 3.24
N PRO A 40 19.97 -28.07 3.83
CA PRO A 40 20.43 -26.69 3.80
C PRO A 40 21.65 -26.50 4.71
N ARG A 41 22.65 -25.75 4.25
CA ARG A 41 23.74 -25.28 5.13
C ARG A 41 23.24 -24.09 5.94
N LEU A 42 23.71 -23.97 7.19
CA LEU A 42 23.45 -22.81 8.02
C LEU A 42 24.25 -21.60 7.50
N PRO A 43 23.75 -20.36 7.67
CA PRO A 43 22.47 -19.99 8.31
C PRO A 43 21.27 -20.17 7.37
N VAL A 44 20.13 -20.56 7.95
CA VAL A 44 18.83 -20.68 7.24
C VAL A 44 17.85 -19.63 7.74
N VAL A 45 16.90 -19.29 6.89
CA VAL A 45 15.75 -18.45 7.25
C VAL A 45 14.93 -19.18 8.31
N ARG A 46 14.71 -18.56 9.46
CA ARG A 46 13.90 -19.11 10.57
C ARG A 46 12.52 -18.49 10.61
N THR A 47 12.44 -17.18 10.37
CA THR A 47 11.20 -16.41 10.41
C THR A 47 11.15 -15.42 9.26
N VAL A 48 9.95 -15.08 8.83
CA VAL A 48 9.74 -14.04 7.83
C VAL A 48 8.76 -13.00 8.35
N ASP A 49 9.19 -11.74 8.34
CA ASP A 49 8.37 -10.58 8.66
C ASP A 49 7.83 -9.99 7.37
N LEU A 50 6.55 -10.26 7.06
CA LEU A 50 5.85 -9.72 5.90
C LEU A 50 5.19 -8.37 6.21
N SER A 51 5.55 -7.36 5.44
CA SER A 51 4.86 -6.06 5.42
C SER A 51 4.27 -5.80 4.04
N MET A 52 2.96 -5.53 3.98
CA MET A 52 2.26 -5.15 2.74
C MET A 52 1.73 -3.73 2.88
N ARG A 53 1.93 -2.89 1.86
CA ARG A 53 1.47 -1.49 1.83
C ARG A 53 0.97 -1.10 0.43
N SER A 54 -0.01 -0.18 0.39
CA SER A 54 -0.43 0.52 -0.83
C SER A 54 -0.67 1.99 -0.53
N ASP A 55 -0.27 2.86 -1.47
CA ASP A 55 -0.55 4.30 -1.42
C ASP A 55 -1.80 4.67 -2.26
N THR A 56 -2.39 3.69 -2.94
CA THR A 56 -3.46 3.86 -3.94
C THR A 56 -4.74 3.09 -3.63
N VAL A 57 -4.69 2.06 -2.77
CA VAL A 57 -5.85 1.28 -2.34
C VAL A 57 -5.81 1.14 -0.81
N PRO A 58 -6.98 1.10 -0.11
CA PRO A 58 -7.02 0.91 1.33
C PRO A 58 -6.29 -0.36 1.76
N ASN A 59 -5.55 -0.29 2.86
CA ASN A 59 -4.79 -1.45 3.38
C ASN A 59 -5.71 -2.62 3.74
N ALA A 60 -6.98 -2.35 4.00
CA ALA A 60 -7.99 -3.37 4.24
C ALA A 60 -8.20 -4.33 3.05
N ALA A 61 -8.08 -3.84 1.80
CA ALA A 61 -8.17 -4.69 0.63
C ALA A 61 -6.98 -5.67 0.57
N LEU A 62 -5.80 -5.22 1.01
CA LEU A 62 -4.59 -6.05 1.09
C LEU A 62 -4.64 -7.10 2.20
N LEU A 63 -5.40 -6.86 3.29
CA LEU A 63 -5.54 -7.83 4.40
C LEU A 63 -6.06 -9.19 3.91
N SER A 64 -7.01 -9.18 2.96
CA SER A 64 -7.55 -10.41 2.37
C SER A 64 -6.50 -11.26 1.62
N GLN A 65 -5.44 -10.61 1.12
CA GLN A 65 -4.38 -11.26 0.35
C GLN A 65 -3.15 -11.59 1.20
N ARG A 66 -3.05 -11.00 2.40
CA ARG A 66 -1.92 -11.21 3.32
C ARG A 66 -1.69 -12.68 3.62
N THR A 67 -2.74 -13.45 3.91
CA THR A 67 -2.61 -14.87 4.26
C THR A 67 -2.01 -15.71 3.13
N ALA A 68 -2.43 -15.45 1.89
CA ALA A 68 -1.91 -16.16 0.72
C ALA A 68 -0.45 -15.79 0.44
N MET A 69 -0.10 -14.50 0.61
CA MET A 69 1.28 -14.05 0.48
C MET A 69 2.18 -14.60 1.60
N GLU A 70 1.68 -14.61 2.83
CA GLU A 70 2.38 -15.17 3.98
C GLU A 70 2.65 -16.66 3.79
N ALA A 71 1.71 -17.42 3.24
CA ALA A 71 1.91 -18.82 2.90
C ALA A 71 3.00 -19.03 1.83
N GLU A 72 3.07 -18.16 0.81
CA GLU A 72 4.10 -18.26 -0.24
C GLU A 72 5.49 -17.90 0.31
N VAL A 73 5.58 -16.80 1.06
CA VAL A 73 6.84 -16.34 1.65
C VAL A 73 7.33 -17.31 2.74
N ASN A 74 6.42 -17.96 3.48
CA ASN A 74 6.77 -19.00 4.44
C ASN A 74 7.42 -20.24 3.81
N ARG A 75 7.29 -20.46 2.49
CA ARG A 75 8.05 -21.52 1.79
C ARG A 75 9.56 -21.26 1.77
N LEU A 76 9.98 -20.02 2.02
CA LEU A 76 11.39 -19.65 2.14
C LEU A 76 11.96 -19.97 3.53
N VAL A 77 11.13 -20.32 4.51
CA VAL A 77 11.60 -20.78 5.82
C VAL A 77 12.33 -22.11 5.65
N GLY A 78 13.54 -22.20 6.21
CA GLY A 78 14.43 -23.35 6.04
C GLY A 78 15.37 -23.25 4.83
N VAL A 79 15.19 -22.27 3.95
CA VAL A 79 16.13 -22.02 2.84
C VAL A 79 17.39 -21.32 3.37
N PRO A 80 18.60 -21.68 2.89
CA PRO A 80 19.83 -20.99 3.24
C PRO A 80 19.78 -19.49 2.90
N VAL A 81 20.20 -18.65 3.85
CA VAL A 81 20.26 -17.19 3.65
C VAL A 81 21.15 -16.81 2.45
N PRO A 82 22.33 -17.43 2.24
CA PRO A 82 23.16 -17.09 1.08
C PRO A 82 22.48 -17.43 -0.26
N PHE A 83 21.64 -18.47 -0.30
CA PHE A 83 20.88 -18.83 -1.50
C PHE A 83 19.82 -17.78 -1.83
N VAL A 84 19.10 -17.31 -0.80
CA VAL A 84 18.12 -16.23 -0.94
C VAL A 84 18.81 -14.94 -1.37
N ALA A 85 19.99 -14.64 -0.82
CA ALA A 85 20.77 -13.47 -1.21
C ALA A 85 21.22 -13.53 -2.68
N ARG A 86 21.71 -14.69 -3.15
CA ARG A 86 22.15 -14.89 -4.54
C ARG A 86 20.98 -14.78 -5.53
N HIS A 87 19.82 -15.32 -5.18
CA HIS A 87 18.64 -15.35 -6.05
C HIS A 87 17.61 -14.27 -5.73
N ARG A 88 17.99 -13.24 -4.97
CA ARG A 88 17.08 -12.21 -4.47
C ARG A 88 16.24 -11.60 -5.58
N ALA A 89 16.86 -11.14 -6.67
CA ALA A 89 16.16 -10.48 -7.77
C ALA A 89 15.11 -11.40 -8.43
N ALA A 90 15.46 -12.67 -8.65
CA ALA A 90 14.54 -13.66 -9.22
C ALA A 90 13.39 -14.01 -8.27
N LEU A 91 13.65 -14.06 -6.96
CA LEU A 91 12.63 -14.29 -5.94
C LEU A 91 11.67 -13.09 -5.83
N GLU A 92 12.21 -11.87 -5.82
CA GLU A 92 11.43 -10.63 -5.81
C GLU A 92 10.51 -10.52 -7.02
N GLU A 93 11.03 -10.78 -8.23
CA GLU A 93 10.26 -10.75 -9.48
C GLU A 93 9.17 -11.83 -9.50
N ARG A 94 9.50 -13.05 -9.06
CA ARG A 94 8.53 -14.15 -8.99
C ARG A 94 7.40 -13.85 -8.01
N LEU A 95 7.71 -13.36 -6.81
CA LEU A 95 6.71 -13.00 -5.81
C LEU A 95 5.84 -11.83 -6.29
N GLY A 96 6.44 -10.81 -6.93
CA GLY A 96 5.70 -9.70 -7.53
C GLY A 96 4.74 -10.15 -8.63
N THR A 97 5.21 -10.98 -9.55
CA THR A 97 4.39 -11.52 -10.65
C THR A 97 3.25 -12.40 -10.14
N GLN A 98 3.49 -13.21 -9.10
CA GLN A 98 2.45 -14.01 -8.47
C GLN A 98 1.39 -13.15 -7.80
N LEU A 99 1.77 -12.07 -7.10
CA LEU A 99 0.84 -11.10 -6.54
C LEU A 99 -0.01 -10.45 -7.63
N ASP A 100 0.61 -9.96 -8.71
CA ASP A 100 -0.10 -9.30 -9.80
C ASP A 100 -1.04 -10.26 -10.55
N ALA A 101 -0.74 -11.56 -10.54
CA ALA A 101 -1.61 -12.58 -11.08
C ALA A 101 -2.83 -12.89 -10.20
N MET A 102 -2.86 -12.49 -8.92
CA MET A 102 -3.98 -12.79 -8.01
C MET A 102 -5.26 -12.08 -8.48
N PRO A 103 -6.43 -12.77 -8.51
CA PRO A 103 -7.67 -12.20 -9.05
C PRO A 103 -8.06 -10.85 -8.44
N ALA A 104 -7.86 -10.68 -7.13
CA ALA A 104 -8.20 -9.45 -6.40
C ALA A 104 -7.25 -8.28 -6.72
N LEU A 105 -5.96 -8.54 -6.97
CA LEU A 105 -5.00 -7.50 -7.35
C LEU A 105 -5.11 -7.16 -8.84
N ARG A 106 -5.37 -8.18 -9.66
CA ARG A 106 -5.62 -8.04 -11.10
C ARG A 106 -6.87 -7.21 -11.39
N SER A 107 -7.97 -7.41 -10.67
CA SER A 107 -9.20 -6.61 -10.85
C SER A 107 -8.95 -5.12 -10.58
N LEU A 108 -8.08 -4.81 -9.62
CA LEU A 108 -7.66 -3.46 -9.25
C LEU A 108 -6.51 -2.89 -10.11
N HIS A 109 -5.98 -3.68 -11.05
CA HIS A 109 -4.82 -3.33 -11.88
C HIS A 109 -3.62 -2.87 -11.05
N LEU A 110 -3.37 -3.54 -9.93
CA LEU A 110 -2.23 -3.26 -9.05
C LEU A 110 -0.95 -3.83 -9.65
N THR A 111 0.15 -3.09 -9.49
CA THR A 111 1.51 -3.54 -9.78
C THR A 111 2.26 -3.67 -8.47
N SER A 112 2.77 -4.87 -8.20
CA SER A 112 3.37 -5.24 -6.92
C SER A 112 4.89 -5.29 -7.04
N HIS A 113 5.55 -4.47 -6.24
CA HIS A 113 7.00 -4.50 -6.08
C HIS A 113 7.34 -5.13 -4.73
N VAL A 114 8.05 -6.25 -4.77
CA VAL A 114 8.50 -6.98 -3.59
C VAL A 114 9.98 -6.71 -3.36
N THR A 115 10.36 -6.41 -2.13
CA THR A 115 11.75 -6.25 -1.70
C THR A 115 12.03 -7.22 -0.57
N ILE A 116 13.07 -8.03 -0.73
CA ILE A 116 13.51 -9.04 0.23
C ILE A 116 14.82 -8.56 0.86
N THR A 117 14.85 -8.54 2.19
CA THR A 117 16.08 -8.36 2.97
C THR A 117 16.50 -9.73 3.53
N PRO A 118 17.52 -10.39 2.96
CA PRO A 118 17.94 -11.70 3.40
C PRO A 118 18.51 -11.69 4.82
N GLY A 119 18.12 -12.68 5.63
CA GLY A 119 18.60 -12.86 7.00
C GLY A 119 17.95 -14.08 7.66
N GLU A 120 18.44 -14.50 8.84
CA GLU A 120 17.76 -15.54 9.63
C GLU A 120 16.34 -15.09 10.04
N ARG A 121 16.17 -13.79 10.27
CA ARG A 121 14.88 -13.09 10.26
C ARG A 121 14.79 -12.33 8.94
N MET A 122 14.09 -12.89 7.97
CA MET A 122 13.94 -12.25 6.67
C MET A 122 12.84 -11.20 6.75
N ALA A 123 13.08 -10.00 6.22
CA ALA A 123 12.03 -9.01 6.02
C ALA A 123 11.60 -9.01 4.56
N VAL A 124 10.29 -9.13 4.32
CA VAL A 124 9.71 -9.05 2.98
C VAL A 124 8.71 -7.90 2.96
N MET A 125 9.01 -6.90 2.15
CA MET A 125 8.14 -5.74 1.94
C MET A 125 7.50 -5.84 0.57
N SER A 126 6.17 -5.83 0.51
CA SER A 126 5.41 -5.75 -0.73
C SER A 126 4.72 -4.39 -0.82
N ARG A 127 4.96 -3.67 -1.91
CA ARG A 127 4.30 -2.42 -2.23
C ARG A 127 3.46 -2.62 -3.50
N SER A 128 2.14 -2.58 -3.36
CA SER A 128 1.21 -2.78 -4.47
C SER A 128 0.49 -1.48 -4.77
N ASP A 129 0.80 -0.86 -5.91
CA ASP A 129 0.22 0.43 -6.32
C ASP A 129 -0.44 0.32 -7.70
N THR A 130 -1.52 1.06 -7.93
CA THR A 130 -2.21 1.12 -9.23
C THR A 130 -2.06 2.51 -9.83
N THR A 131 -1.84 2.56 -11.15
CA THR A 131 -1.75 3.81 -11.91
C THR A 131 -3.09 4.24 -12.49
N ARG A 132 -4.16 3.46 -12.29
CA ARG A 132 -5.47 3.71 -12.89
C ARG A 132 -6.50 4.22 -11.90
N TYR A 133 -6.45 3.78 -10.65
CA TYR A 133 -7.46 4.09 -9.65
C TYR A 133 -6.80 4.54 -8.35
N ARG A 134 -7.51 5.34 -7.56
CA ARG A 134 -7.08 5.74 -6.22
C ARG A 134 -8.28 5.67 -5.30
N LEU A 135 -8.30 4.65 -4.45
CA LEU A 135 -9.33 4.49 -3.43
C LEU A 135 -8.74 4.89 -2.09
N ARG A 136 -9.45 5.76 -1.35
CA ARG A 136 -9.01 6.19 -0.01
C ARG A 136 -10.21 6.30 0.91
N LEU A 137 -10.11 5.72 2.10
CA LEU A 137 -11.10 5.90 3.16
C LEU A 137 -10.50 6.83 4.21
N THR A 138 -11.11 8.00 4.41
CA THR A 138 -10.66 8.96 5.43
C THR A 138 -11.78 9.23 6.41
N GLY A 139 -11.53 9.02 7.70
CA GLY A 139 -12.43 9.45 8.78
C GLY A 139 -11.88 10.71 9.44
N TRP A 140 -12.72 11.65 9.84
CA TRP A 140 -12.28 12.77 10.67
C TRP A 140 -13.27 13.15 11.76
N LEU A 141 -12.73 13.83 12.77
CA LEU A 141 -13.48 14.38 13.90
C LEU A 141 -13.10 15.86 14.04
N ASP A 142 -14.11 16.72 14.02
CA ASP A 142 -13.95 18.17 14.18
C ASP A 142 -14.08 18.54 15.66
N VAL A 143 -13.12 19.29 16.20
CA VAL A 143 -13.05 19.74 17.60
C VAL A 143 -13.04 21.27 17.63
N GLY A 144 -13.97 21.86 18.39
CA GLY A 144 -14.02 23.30 18.65
C GLY A 144 -14.73 24.15 17.60
N ARG A 145 -15.52 23.54 16.71
CA ARG A 145 -16.40 24.28 15.78
C ARG A 145 -17.51 24.94 16.60
N ASN A 146 -17.61 26.27 16.54
CA ASN A 146 -18.67 27.01 17.22
C ASN A 146 -19.97 26.85 16.42
N ALA A 147 -20.71 25.77 16.68
CA ALA A 147 -22.09 25.69 16.26
C ALA A 147 -22.88 26.74 17.05
N LYS A 148 -23.13 27.91 16.45
CA LYS A 148 -24.22 28.79 16.90
C LYS A 148 -25.50 27.94 16.86
N ASP A 149 -26.06 27.69 18.03
CA ASP A 149 -27.23 26.86 18.31
C ASP A 149 -27.03 25.35 18.16
N THR A 150 -26.50 24.67 19.19
CA THR A 150 -27.18 23.55 19.90
C THR A 150 -26.33 23.16 21.11
N HIS A 151 -26.98 23.00 22.26
CA HIS A 151 -26.39 22.84 23.59
C HIS A 151 -25.88 21.42 23.91
N GLU A 152 -25.30 20.70 22.93
CA GLU A 152 -24.80 19.33 23.11
C GLU A 152 -23.40 19.18 22.50
N ASP A 153 -22.52 18.48 23.24
CA ASP A 153 -21.19 18.00 22.85
C ASP A 153 -21.25 17.08 21.61
N ARG A 154 -21.60 17.62 20.44
CA ARG A 154 -21.69 16.86 19.19
C ARG A 154 -20.30 16.68 18.60
N ARG A 155 -19.74 15.50 18.82
CA ARG A 155 -18.51 15.06 18.15
C ARG A 155 -18.85 14.64 16.73
N ASP A 156 -18.90 15.60 15.80
CA ASP A 156 -19.20 15.36 14.40
C ASP A 156 -18.16 14.39 13.75
N LEU A 157 -18.37 13.08 13.92
CA LEU A 157 -17.62 12.05 13.23
C LEU A 157 -18.09 12.00 11.79
N ARG A 158 -17.16 12.12 10.85
CA ARG A 158 -17.45 12.02 9.42
C ARG A 158 -16.51 11.02 8.77
N ALA A 159 -17.04 10.27 7.82
CA ALA A 159 -16.28 9.34 6.98
C ALA A 159 -16.41 9.76 5.52
N ARG A 160 -15.30 9.77 4.80
CA ARG A 160 -15.25 10.00 3.35
C ARG A 160 -14.64 8.81 2.66
N LEU A 161 -15.37 8.30 1.68
CA LEU A 161 -14.85 7.38 0.70
C LEU A 161 -14.49 8.16 -0.56
N HIS A 162 -13.22 8.25 -0.88
CA HIS A 162 -12.69 8.88 -2.08
C HIS A 162 -12.36 7.80 -3.11
N ALA A 163 -12.95 7.90 -4.29
CA ALA A 163 -12.74 7.01 -5.42
C ALA A 163 -12.30 7.80 -6.65
N GLY A 164 -10.99 7.84 -6.88
CA GLY A 164 -10.31 8.46 -8.01
C GLY A 164 -10.01 7.49 -9.14
N ARG A 165 -10.02 8.02 -10.36
CA ARG A 165 -9.53 7.40 -11.58
C ARG A 165 -8.49 8.34 -12.19
N MET A 166 -7.26 7.86 -12.29
CA MET A 166 -6.17 8.59 -12.94
C MET A 166 -6.36 8.51 -14.45
N LEU A 167 -6.52 9.66 -15.09
CA LEU A 167 -6.53 9.81 -16.55
C LEU A 167 -5.09 9.95 -17.08
N SER A 168 -4.21 10.51 -16.25
CA SER A 168 -2.81 10.80 -16.53
C SER A 168 -2.03 10.77 -15.21
N PRO A 169 -0.69 10.63 -15.20
CA PRO A 169 0.11 10.74 -13.98
C PRO A 169 -0.08 12.05 -13.21
N ARG A 170 -0.65 13.08 -13.85
CA ARG A 170 -0.95 14.39 -13.24
C ARG A 170 -2.43 14.68 -13.09
N ASP A 171 -3.32 13.92 -13.74
CA ASP A 171 -4.74 14.24 -13.81
C ASP A 171 -5.57 13.09 -13.24
N GLU A 172 -6.40 13.39 -12.25
CA GLU A 172 -7.22 12.43 -11.52
C GLU A 172 -8.67 12.92 -11.47
N LEU A 173 -9.60 12.13 -11.98
CA LEU A 173 -11.03 12.36 -11.85
C LEU A 173 -11.55 11.51 -10.70
N TYR A 174 -12.16 12.11 -9.69
CA TYR A 174 -12.57 11.40 -8.48
C TYR A 174 -14.00 11.69 -8.07
N ALA A 175 -14.58 10.77 -7.31
CA ALA A 175 -15.84 10.94 -6.61
C ALA A 175 -15.61 10.73 -5.10
N GLU A 176 -16.16 11.60 -4.28
CA GLU A 176 -16.13 11.52 -2.82
C GLU A 176 -17.55 11.28 -2.31
N MET A 177 -17.71 10.28 -1.44
CA MET A 177 -18.94 10.05 -0.69
C MET A 177 -18.66 10.35 0.79
N ASP A 178 -19.26 11.40 1.30
CA ASP A 178 -19.18 11.83 2.69
C ASP A 178 -20.40 11.30 3.45
N ALA A 179 -20.16 10.44 4.43
CA ALA A 179 -21.15 9.89 5.34
C ALA A 179 -20.94 10.45 6.76
N ALA A 180 -21.98 11.05 7.33
CA ALA A 180 -22.03 11.41 8.74
C ALA A 180 -22.91 10.38 9.48
N PRO A 181 -22.33 9.45 10.27
CA PRO A 181 -23.08 8.38 10.91
C PRO A 181 -24.14 8.89 11.89
N GLU A 182 -23.90 10.05 12.51
CA GLU A 182 -24.79 10.64 13.52
C GLU A 182 -26.08 11.20 12.91
N ASP A 183 -26.04 11.68 11.67
CA ASP A 183 -27.19 12.30 10.99
C ASP A 183 -27.76 11.45 9.85
N VAL A 184 -27.15 10.30 9.54
CA VAL A 184 -27.47 9.44 8.38
C VAL A 184 -27.51 10.26 7.07
N ARG A 185 -26.66 11.29 6.98
CA ARG A 185 -26.53 12.14 5.79
C ARG A 185 -25.41 11.61 4.92
N PHE A 186 -25.75 11.34 3.66
CA PHE A 186 -24.82 11.01 2.60
C PHE A 186 -24.74 12.19 1.65
N SER A 187 -23.55 12.72 1.45
CA SER A 187 -23.29 13.75 0.44
C SER A 187 -22.29 13.24 -0.58
N TRP A 188 -22.54 13.59 -1.84
CA TRP A 188 -21.75 13.14 -2.98
C TRP A 188 -21.07 14.33 -3.63
N ARG A 189 -19.77 14.21 -3.84
CA ARG A 189 -18.99 15.21 -4.57
C ARG A 189 -18.24 14.53 -5.69
N VAL A 190 -18.10 15.23 -6.79
CA VAL A 190 -17.25 14.81 -7.91
C VAL A 190 -16.20 15.88 -8.09
N GLY A 191 -14.95 15.49 -8.31
CA GLY A 191 -13.88 16.44 -8.53
C GLY A 191 -12.87 15.99 -9.54
N TYR A 192 -12.09 16.95 -10.01
CA TYR A 192 -10.99 16.79 -10.92
C TYR A 192 -9.75 17.42 -10.30
N ALA A 193 -8.77 16.59 -9.97
CA ALA A 193 -7.47 16.99 -9.46
C ALA A 193 -6.45 17.00 -10.59
N ARG A 194 -5.60 18.04 -10.59
CA ARG A 194 -4.50 18.22 -11.52
C ARG A 194 -3.25 18.69 -10.80
N THR A 195 -2.18 17.90 -10.89
CA THR A 195 -0.86 18.30 -10.40
C THR A 195 -0.24 19.29 -11.38
N LEU A 196 -0.18 20.56 -10.96
CA LEU A 196 0.37 21.67 -11.75
C LEU A 196 1.90 21.74 -11.61
N LEU A 197 2.40 21.58 -10.38
CA LEU A 197 3.83 21.54 -10.04
C LEU A 197 4.09 20.35 -9.12
N PRO A 198 5.35 19.89 -8.95
CA PRO A 198 5.68 18.76 -8.06
C PRO A 198 5.17 18.90 -6.61
N ARG A 199 4.85 20.12 -6.18
CA ARG A 199 4.33 20.45 -4.84
C ARG A 199 2.96 21.13 -4.87
N LEU A 200 2.38 21.40 -6.04
CA LEU A 200 1.11 22.13 -6.17
C LEU A 200 0.11 21.29 -6.97
N THR A 201 -1.03 21.00 -6.35
CA THR A 201 -2.16 20.33 -6.98
C THR A 201 -3.36 21.26 -6.95
N GLY A 202 -3.96 21.49 -8.11
CA GLY A 202 -5.26 22.16 -8.22
C GLY A 202 -6.37 21.11 -8.25
N GLU A 203 -7.49 21.40 -7.63
CA GLU A 203 -8.66 20.53 -7.55
C GLU A 203 -9.90 21.36 -7.85
N LEU A 204 -10.75 20.88 -8.74
CA LEU A 204 -12.06 21.44 -9.00
C LEU A 204 -13.09 20.44 -8.51
N ARG A 205 -14.06 20.88 -7.72
CA ARG A 205 -15.04 20.02 -7.06
C ARG A 205 -16.43 20.55 -7.34
N TRP A 206 -17.34 19.63 -7.58
CA TRP A 206 -18.75 19.87 -7.71
C TRP A 206 -19.48 19.01 -6.68
N ASP A 207 -20.15 19.68 -5.75
CA ASP A 207 -21.03 19.03 -4.80
C ASP A 207 -22.35 18.71 -5.50
N VAL A 208 -22.63 17.43 -5.69
CA VAL A 208 -23.84 16.95 -6.38
C VAL A 208 -25.05 17.08 -5.47
N THR A 209 -24.85 17.03 -4.15
CA THR A 209 -25.93 17.11 -3.16
C THR A 209 -26.40 18.54 -2.99
N ASP A 210 -25.47 19.48 -2.85
CA ASP A 210 -25.79 20.91 -2.65
C ASP A 210 -25.80 21.72 -3.94
N GLY A 211 -25.37 21.13 -5.07
CA GLY A 211 -25.30 21.78 -6.37
C GLY A 211 -24.23 22.87 -6.48
N ARG A 212 -23.21 22.85 -5.62
CA ARG A 212 -22.22 23.94 -5.48
C ARG A 212 -20.88 23.62 -6.09
N PHE A 213 -20.23 24.63 -6.62
CA PHE A 213 -18.88 24.50 -7.16
C PHE A 213 -17.82 25.03 -6.18
N SER A 214 -16.74 24.27 -6.00
CA SER A 214 -15.57 24.71 -5.24
C SER A 214 -14.28 24.45 -6.00
N ALA A 215 -13.34 25.37 -5.86
CA ALA A 215 -11.98 25.25 -6.39
C ALA A 215 -11.02 25.18 -5.21
N ALA A 216 -10.22 24.13 -5.12
CA ALA A 216 -9.21 23.97 -4.10
C ALA A 216 -7.80 23.93 -4.70
N GLY A 217 -6.83 24.49 -3.99
CA GLY A 217 -5.41 24.37 -4.31
C GLY A 217 -4.69 23.81 -3.10
N SER A 218 -3.91 22.75 -3.28
CA SER A 218 -3.09 22.13 -2.24
C SER A 218 -1.60 22.28 -2.56
N TYR A 219 -0.83 22.73 -1.57
CA TYR A 219 0.60 23.00 -1.65
C TYR A 219 1.36 22.25 -0.56
N ALA A 220 2.19 21.28 -0.96
CA ALA A 220 3.01 20.46 -0.09
C ALA A 220 4.45 20.99 -0.04
N PHE A 221 4.75 21.90 0.88
CA PHE A 221 6.11 22.44 1.01
C PHE A 221 7.06 21.50 1.74
N HIS A 222 6.53 20.60 2.59
CA HIS A 222 7.30 19.59 3.32
C HIS A 222 6.55 18.24 3.30
N PRO A 223 7.23 17.08 3.37
CA PRO A 223 6.57 15.77 3.43
C PRO A 223 5.55 15.58 4.58
N ARG A 224 5.57 16.45 5.58
CA ARG A 224 4.65 16.43 6.73
C ARG A 224 3.65 17.58 6.73
N TRP A 225 3.84 18.62 5.92
CA TRP A 225 2.99 19.81 5.94
C TRP A 225 2.33 20.03 4.59
N LEU A 226 1.01 20.15 4.61
CA LEU A 226 0.19 20.43 3.45
C LEU A 226 -0.67 21.65 3.77
N LEU A 227 -0.56 22.69 2.95
CA LEU A 227 -1.45 23.82 2.98
C LEU A 227 -2.49 23.64 1.88
N ARG A 228 -3.77 23.74 2.19
CA ARG A 228 -4.84 23.68 1.20
C ARG A 228 -5.72 24.91 1.37
N TYR A 229 -6.13 25.48 0.25
CA TYR A 229 -7.07 26.58 0.20
C TYR A 229 -8.24 26.13 -0.66
N GLU A 230 -9.45 26.15 -0.13
CA GLU A 230 -10.68 25.83 -0.86
C GLU A 230 -11.56 27.08 -0.96
N HIS A 231 -12.01 27.40 -2.17
CA HIS A 231 -12.83 28.56 -2.47
C HIS A 231 -14.14 28.12 -3.09
N TRP A 232 -15.26 28.51 -2.50
CA TRP A 232 -16.60 28.24 -3.05
C TRP A 232 -17.02 29.41 -3.94
N THR A 233 -17.28 29.14 -5.23
CA THR A 233 -17.57 30.19 -6.21
C THR A 233 -18.92 30.86 -5.97
N ASP A 234 -19.88 30.14 -5.40
CA ASP A 234 -21.26 30.65 -5.21
C ASP A 234 -21.39 31.56 -3.99
N ALA A 235 -20.61 31.31 -2.93
CA ALA A 235 -20.66 32.06 -1.68
C ALA A 235 -19.55 33.11 -1.55
N GLY A 236 -18.51 33.06 -2.39
CA GLY A 236 -17.35 33.94 -2.29
C GLY A 236 -16.55 33.75 -0.99
N THR A 237 -16.76 32.62 -0.30
CA THR A 237 -16.06 32.24 0.93
C THR A 237 -14.86 31.35 0.61
N GLY A 238 -13.89 31.32 1.53
CA GLY A 238 -12.66 30.58 1.33
C GLY A 238 -12.14 30.03 2.65
N GLU A 239 -11.83 28.74 2.66
CA GLU A 239 -11.32 28.01 3.82
C GLU A 239 -9.85 27.67 3.61
N TRP A 240 -9.05 27.94 4.63
CA TRP A 240 -7.66 27.53 4.71
C TRP A 240 -7.53 26.30 5.60
N GLU A 241 -6.93 25.25 5.07
CA GLU A 241 -6.62 24.02 5.79
C GLU A 241 -5.10 23.84 5.88
N LEU A 242 -4.56 23.87 7.09
CA LEU A 242 -3.16 23.52 7.35
C LEU A 242 -3.07 22.15 8.00
N ARG A 243 -2.63 21.15 7.23
CA ARG A 243 -2.54 19.75 7.65
C ARG A 243 -1.10 19.37 7.99
N TYR A 244 -0.94 18.76 9.17
CA TYR A 244 0.28 18.13 9.66
C TYR A 244 0.12 16.61 9.74
N LYS A 245 0.98 15.87 9.03
CA LYS A 245 1.03 14.40 9.04
C LYS A 245 1.85 13.92 10.24
N LEU A 246 1.19 13.36 11.25
CA LEU A 246 1.86 12.75 12.41
C LEU A 246 2.36 11.35 12.05
N HIS A 247 1.50 10.55 11.42
CA HIS A 247 1.78 9.19 11.00
C HIS A 247 1.12 8.91 9.64
N ASP A 248 1.44 7.77 9.03
CA ASP A 248 0.76 7.29 7.82
C ASP A 248 -0.76 7.18 7.98
N PHE A 249 -1.25 6.88 9.18
CA PHE A 249 -2.67 6.68 9.48
C PHE A 249 -3.33 7.87 10.17
N LEU A 250 -2.57 8.83 10.71
CA LEU A 250 -3.10 9.92 11.52
C LEU A 250 -2.51 11.28 11.12
N SER A 251 -3.38 12.25 10.90
CA SER A 251 -3.02 13.64 10.60
C SER A 251 -3.89 14.58 11.42
N ILE A 252 -3.37 15.76 11.72
CA ILE A 252 -4.12 16.85 12.35
C ILE A 252 -4.19 18.00 11.34
N ALA A 253 -5.35 18.61 11.16
CA ALA A 253 -5.52 19.79 10.34
C ALA A 253 -6.12 20.94 11.15
N GLY A 254 -5.55 22.13 11.02
CA GLY A 254 -6.16 23.37 11.48
C GLY A 254 -6.92 24.01 10.32
N LEU A 255 -8.19 24.33 10.55
CA LEU A 255 -9.07 24.95 9.56
C LEU A 255 -9.40 26.37 10.01
N ILE A 256 -9.33 27.30 9.06
CA ILE A 256 -9.63 28.71 9.25
C ILE A 256 -10.53 29.16 8.11
N ASP A 257 -11.76 29.52 8.46
CA ASP A 257 -12.67 30.26 7.58
C ASP A 257 -12.71 31.74 8.05
N ARG A 258 -13.43 32.61 7.32
CA ARG A 258 -13.62 34.01 7.72
C ARG A 258 -14.25 34.17 9.10
N ASP A 259 -15.12 33.24 9.49
CA ASP A 259 -15.98 33.37 10.68
C ASP A 259 -15.61 32.42 11.83
N ASP A 260 -14.86 31.34 11.58
CA ASP A 260 -14.56 30.34 12.60
C ASP A 260 -13.20 29.66 12.40
N ARG A 261 -12.68 29.06 13.48
CA ARG A 261 -11.44 28.29 13.48
C ARG A 261 -11.61 27.01 14.27
N TRP A 262 -11.30 25.87 13.67
CA TRP A 262 -11.43 24.58 14.35
C TRP A 262 -10.27 23.64 14.01
N LEU A 263 -10.14 22.59 14.82
CA LEU A 263 -9.15 21.54 14.61
C LEU A 263 -9.84 20.26 14.14
N ARG A 264 -9.23 19.59 13.18
CA ARG A 264 -9.72 18.33 12.60
C ARG A 264 -8.68 17.23 12.82
N LEU A 265 -9.09 16.15 13.45
CA LEU A 265 -8.31 14.92 13.56
C LEU A 265 -8.70 14.00 12.41
N ILE A 266 -7.75 13.62 11.55
CA ILE A 266 -7.99 12.83 10.33
C ILE A 266 -7.29 11.47 10.46
N GLY A 267 -8.06 10.38 10.38
CA GLY A 267 -7.61 9.01 10.19
C GLY A 267 -7.64 8.60 8.73
N ASN A 268 -6.54 8.09 8.18
CA ASN A 268 -6.45 7.55 6.82
C ASN A 268 -6.41 6.01 6.89
N PHE A 269 -7.27 5.32 6.12
CA PHE A 269 -7.42 3.86 6.12
C PHE A 269 -7.37 3.26 4.70
#